data_AF-A0A1Q8VV04-F1
#
_entry.id   AF-A0A1Q8VV04-F1
#
_cell.length_a   1.000
_cell.length_b   1.000
_cell.length_c   1.000
_cell.angle_alpha   90.00
_cell.angle_beta   90.00
_cell.angle_gamma   90.00
#
_symmetry.space_group_name_H-M   'P 1'
#
loop_
_entity.id
_entity.type
_entity.pdbx_description
1 polymer ?
#
loop_
_entity_poly.entity_id
_entity_poly.type
_entity_poly.pdbx_seq_one_letter_code
_entity_poly.pdbx_strand_id
1 'polypeptide(L)' 'GGIVVTVQKELGVPVKLVGLGEGADDLAPFDPEGFVDALLG' A
#
# COMPACT_ATOMS: atom_id res chain seq x y z
N GLY A 1 -7.01 4.80 -1.11
CA GLY A 1 -6.10 4.03 -1.99
C GLY A 1 -5.43 4.81 -3.11
N GLY A 2 -5.97 5.90 -3.66
CA GLY A 2 -5.36 6.55 -4.84
C GLY A 2 -3.89 7.03 -4.68
N ILE A 3 -3.45 7.36 -3.46
CA ILE A 3 -2.10 7.92 -3.21
C ILE A 3 -0.97 6.93 -3.47
N VAL A 4 -1.17 5.64 -3.19
CA VAL A 4 -0.14 4.59 -3.37
C VAL A 4 0.23 4.46 -4.85
N VAL A 5 -0.78 4.51 -5.72
CA VAL A 5 -0.61 4.41 -7.18
C VAL A 5 0.15 5.63 -7.72
N THR A 6 -0.18 6.84 -7.26
CA THR A 6 0.50 8.07 -7.68
C THR A 6 1.95 8.10 -7.20
N VAL A 7 2.19 7.76 -5.93
CA VAL A 7 3.54 7.72 -5.34
C VAL A 7 4.44 6.71 -6.04
N GLN A 8 3.94 5.51 -6.35
CA GLN A 8 4.72 4.54 -7.14
C GLN A 8 5.05 5.07 -8.54
N LYS A 9 4.08 5.73 -9.20
CA LYS A 9 4.27 6.27 -10.55
C LYS A 9 5.28 7.40 -10.58
N GLU A 10 5.31 8.26 -9.56
CA GLU A 10 6.26 9.37 -9.46
C GLU A 10 7.68 8.93 -9.07
N LEU A 11 7.80 8.02 -8.09
CA LEU A 11 9.10 7.61 -7.57
C LEU A 11 9.72 6.43 -8.32
N GLY A 12 8.94 5.66 -9.08
CA GLY A 12 9.40 4.48 -9.82
C GLY A 12 9.87 3.32 -8.93
N VAL A 13 9.57 3.34 -7.64
CA VAL A 13 9.99 2.32 -6.66
C VAL A 13 8.79 1.51 -6.15
N PRO A 14 8.97 0.21 -5.85
CA PRO A 14 7.90 -0.61 -5.31
C PRO A 14 7.63 -0.28 -3.84
N VAL A 15 6.35 -0.20 -3.48
CA VAL A 15 5.94 -0.19 -2.07
C VAL A 15 6.13 -1.59 -1.50
N LYS A 16 6.84 -1.70 -0.38
CA LYS A 16 7.18 -2.98 0.24
C LYS A 16 6.37 -3.27 1.50
N LEU A 17 6.01 -2.24 2.24
CA LEU A 17 5.33 -2.34 3.52
C LEU A 17 4.19 -1.31 3.59
N VAL A 18 3.13 -1.68 4.30
CA VAL A 18 1.99 -0.82 4.60
C VAL A 18 1.69 -0.88 6.10
N GLY A 19 1.31 0.26 6.67
CA GLY A 19 0.83 0.34 8.05
C GLY A 19 -0.64 -0.05 8.12
N LEU A 20 -0.98 -1.01 8.99
CA LEU A 20 -2.34 -1.48 9.26
C LEU A 20 -2.94 -0.86 10.54
N GLY A 21 -2.15 -0.08 11.28
CA GLY A 21 -2.48 0.53 12.57
C GLY A 21 -1.38 1.48 13.05
N GLU A 22 -1.45 1.91 14.31
CA GLU A 22 -0.51 2.87 14.93
C GLU A 22 0.58 2.20 15.76
N GLY A 23 0.48 0.89 16.00
CA GLY A 23 1.46 0.12 16.76
C GLY A 23 2.77 -0.05 16.00
N ALA A 24 3.87 -0.21 16.74
CA ALA A 24 5.20 -0.42 16.15
C ALA A 24 5.29 -1.70 15.29
N ASP A 25 4.42 -2.68 15.57
CA ASP A 25 4.37 -3.97 14.88
C ASP A 25 3.28 -4.02 13.80
N ASP A 26 2.55 -2.93 13.56
CA ASP A 26 1.44 -2.90 12.59
C ASP A 26 1.92 -2.73 11.13
N LEU A 27 3.14 -3.17 10.83
CA LEU A 27 3.70 -3.17 9.48
C LEU A 27 3.49 -4.54 8.82
N ALA A 28 2.83 -4.54 7.68
CA ALA A 28 2.63 -5.73 6.86
C ALA A 28 3.25 -5.56 5.47
N PRO A 29 3.64 -6.67 4.80
CA PRO A 29 3.96 -6.64 3.38
C PRO A 29 2.82 -6.00 2.57
N PHE A 30 3.19 -5.15 1.62
CA PHE A 30 2.21 -4.58 0.71
C PHE A 30 1.73 -5.64 -0.28
N ASP A 31 0.41 -5.87 -0.34
CA ASP A 31 -0.26 -6.73 -1.31
C ASP A 31 -0.99 -5.87 -2.36
N PRO A 32 -0.48 -5.78 -3.61
CA PRO A 32 -1.12 -5.01 -4.67
C PRO A 32 -2.49 -5.55 -5.08
N GLU A 33 -2.70 -6.86 -5.03
CA GLU A 33 -3.97 -7.47 -5.44
C GLU A 33 -5.07 -7.14 -4.44
N GLY A 34 -4.83 -7.42 -3.15
CA GLY A 34 -5.75 -7.04 -2.08
C GLY A 34 -6.00 -5.53 -2.00
N PHE A 35 -5.02 -4.70 -2.36
CA PHE A 35 -5.19 -3.25 -2.42
C PHE A 35 -6.14 -2.79 -3.53
N VAL A 36 -6.04 -3.40 -4.72
CA VAL A 36 -6.93 -3.10 -5.85
C VAL A 36 -8.34 -3.60 -5.55
N ASP A 37 -8.48 -4.79 -4.97
CA ASP A 37 -9.78 -5.35 -4.58
C ASP A 37 -10.48 -4.45 -3.55
N ALA A 38 -9.75 -3.95 -2.54
CA ALA A 38 -10.28 -3.02 -1.54
C ALA A 38 -10.65 -1.63 -2.10
N LEU A 39 -10.15 -1.26 -3.28
CA LEU A 39 -10.51 -0.02 -3.97
C LEU A 39 -11.74 -0.17 -4.88
N LEU A 40 -12.02 -1.38 -5.34
CA LEU A 40 -13.08 -1.67 -6.31
C LEU A 40 -14.34 -2.32 -5.69
N GLY A 41 -14.25 -2.83 -4.45
CA GLY A 41 -15.39 -3.28 -3.63
C GLY A 41 -16.12 -2.13 -2.94
#